data_AF-A0AAE1QC29-F1
#
_entry.id   AF-A0AAE1QC29-F1
#
_cell.length_a   1.000
_cell.length_b   1.000
_cell.length_c   1.000
_cell.angle_alpha   90.00
_cell.angle_beta   90.00
_cell.angle_gamma   90.00
#
_symmetry.space_group_name_H-M   'P 1'
#
loop_
_entity.id
_entity.type
_entity.pdbx_description
1 polymer ?
#
loop_
_entity_poly.entity_id
_entity_poly.type
_entity_poly.pdbx_seq_one_letter_code
_entity_poly.pdbx_strand_id
1 'polypeptide(L)'
;MNIIRRNERSGLIEKEHEETRSLRSVVVAVIPSYLFNWPTTTILGRKKTLVCLYLICSISISILTALIMLLEEVPSWAKMVLSLGGKMAITAAFGLIWYYSTELFSTKYRARVIGEANMFGRLSSSCSPYINDIFGEELVWGPSALFSLTSLAAAFIVTLLPETKNKIMDQGIDDQPGIGPSSSSLLTSPEPDPL
;
A
#
# COMPACT_ATOMS: atom_id res chain seq x y z
N MET A 1 -42.37 -5.02 -26.18
CA MET A 1 -41.13 -5.78 -25.93
C MET A 1 -39.84 -5.03 -26.32
N ASN A 2 -39.74 -4.43 -27.52
CA ASN A 2 -38.49 -3.82 -28.01
C ASN A 2 -38.11 -2.47 -27.37
N ILE A 3 -39.09 -1.71 -26.86
CA ILE A 3 -38.84 -0.39 -26.24
C ILE A 3 -38.23 -0.54 -24.85
N ILE A 4 -38.70 -1.52 -24.06
CA ILE A 4 -38.18 -1.85 -22.72
C ILE A 4 -36.71 -2.30 -22.83
N ARG A 5 -36.41 -3.21 -23.76
CA ARG A 5 -35.04 -3.66 -24.06
C ARG A 5 -34.12 -2.58 -24.61
N ARG A 6 -34.66 -1.47 -25.14
CA ARG A 6 -33.88 -0.29 -25.55
C ARG A 6 -33.56 0.58 -24.34
N ASN A 7 -34.53 0.79 -23.45
CA ASN A 7 -34.36 1.61 -22.25
C ASN A 7 -33.36 0.97 -21.25
N GLU A 8 -33.41 -0.35 -21.08
CA GLU A 8 -32.41 -1.09 -20.29
C GLU A 8 -31.01 -0.98 -20.89
N ARG A 9 -30.87 -1.08 -22.22
CA ARG A 9 -29.58 -0.93 -22.89
C ARG A 9 -29.02 0.49 -22.78
N SER A 10 -29.87 1.50 -22.90
CA SER A 10 -29.48 2.89 -22.72
C SER A 10 -28.99 3.16 -21.29
N GLY A 11 -29.70 2.64 -20.27
CA GLY A 11 -29.26 2.74 -18.87
C GLY A 11 -27.96 1.98 -18.57
N LEU A 12 -27.70 0.84 -19.24
CA LEU A 12 -26.43 0.13 -19.12
C LEU A 12 -25.27 0.92 -19.74
N ILE A 13 -25.47 1.53 -20.90
CA ILE A 13 -24.45 2.36 -21.57
C ILE A 13 -24.13 3.62 -20.75
N GLU A 14 -25.14 4.23 -20.14
CA GLU A 14 -24.95 5.42 -19.30
C GLU A 14 -24.18 5.09 -18.01
N LYS A 15 -24.50 3.95 -17.37
CA LYS A 15 -23.70 3.43 -16.25
C LYS A 15 -22.27 3.10 -16.65
N GLU A 16 -22.06 2.47 -17.81
CA GLU A 16 -20.72 2.15 -18.32
C GLU A 16 -19.89 3.42 -18.62
N HIS A 17 -20.52 4.45 -19.17
CA HIS A 17 -19.89 5.75 -19.41
C HIS A 17 -19.54 6.49 -18.11
N GLU A 18 -20.39 6.42 -17.10
CA GLU A 18 -20.14 7.01 -15.79
C GLU A 18 -19.03 6.26 -15.03
N GLU A 19 -19.03 4.93 -15.10
CA GLU A 19 -18.00 4.08 -14.52
C GLU A 19 -16.65 4.31 -15.21
N THR A 20 -16.60 4.37 -16.54
CA THR A 20 -15.37 4.69 -17.28
C THR A 20 -14.87 6.13 -17.03
N ARG A 21 -15.76 7.11 -16.80
CA ARG A 21 -15.37 8.47 -16.43
C ARG A 21 -14.78 8.53 -15.01
N SER A 22 -15.34 7.75 -14.09
CA SER A 22 -14.80 7.57 -12.74
C SER A 22 -13.44 6.88 -12.76
N LEU A 23 -13.28 5.81 -13.55
CA LEU A 23 -12.02 5.10 -13.71
C LEU A 23 -10.92 5.99 -14.30
N ARG A 24 -11.24 6.79 -15.34
CA ARG A 24 -10.27 7.72 -15.94
C ARG A 24 -9.79 8.79 -14.96
N SER A 25 -10.68 9.39 -14.19
CA SER A 25 -10.30 10.43 -13.22
C SER A 25 -9.42 9.88 -12.08
N VAL A 26 -9.66 8.63 -11.66
CA VAL A 26 -8.79 7.91 -10.73
C VAL A 26 -7.39 7.71 -11.29
N VAL A 27 -7.27 7.20 -12.53
CA VAL A 27 -5.94 6.90 -13.12
C VAL A 27 -5.11 8.18 -13.29
N VAL A 28 -5.76 9.27 -13.73
CA VAL A 28 -5.10 10.58 -13.89
C VAL A 28 -4.60 11.13 -12.55
N ALA A 29 -5.25 10.82 -11.43
CA ALA A 29 -4.79 11.23 -10.09
C ALA A 29 -3.70 10.30 -9.52
N VAL A 30 -3.69 9.03 -9.93
CA VAL A 30 -2.71 8.04 -9.46
C VAL A 30 -1.31 8.30 -10.01
N ILE A 31 -1.19 8.64 -11.29
CA ILE A 31 0.10 8.93 -11.95
C ILE A 31 0.90 10.05 -11.26
N PRO A 32 0.32 11.25 -10.96
CA PRO A 32 1.02 12.29 -10.24
C PRO A 32 1.34 11.91 -8.79
N SER A 33 0.57 11.02 -8.18
CA SER A 33 0.86 10.53 -6.82
C SER A 33 2.21 9.83 -6.75
N TYR A 34 2.51 8.98 -7.73
CA TYR A 34 3.80 8.29 -7.80
C TYR A 34 4.96 9.24 -8.13
N LEU A 35 4.73 10.23 -9.01
CA LEU A 35 5.73 11.24 -9.37
C LEU A 35 6.04 12.20 -8.22
N PHE A 36 5.05 12.60 -7.43
CA PHE A 36 5.20 13.50 -6.28
C PHE A 36 5.88 12.83 -5.07
N ASN A 37 5.86 11.49 -5.02
CA ASN A 37 6.48 10.73 -3.94
C ASN A 37 8.02 10.77 -4.00
N TRP A 38 8.58 10.89 -5.21
CA TRP A 38 10.03 10.92 -5.43
C TRP A 38 10.75 12.08 -4.72
N PRO A 39 10.33 13.35 -4.82
CA PRO A 39 10.96 14.45 -4.07
C PRO A 39 10.63 14.40 -2.57
N THR A 40 9.45 13.90 -2.18
CA THR A 40 9.03 13.87 -0.78
C THR A 40 9.86 12.86 0.04
N THR A 41 10.29 11.76 -0.58
CA THR A 41 11.08 10.71 0.07
C THR A 41 12.55 11.08 0.27
N THR A 42 13.12 11.97 -0.56
CA THR A 42 14.51 12.42 -0.44
C THR A 42 14.70 13.45 0.69
N ILE A 43 13.66 14.22 1.02
CA ILE A 43 13.75 15.32 2.00
C ILE A 43 13.34 14.87 3.42
N LEU A 44 12.28 14.06 3.57
CA LEU A 44 11.71 13.71 4.89
C LEU A 44 12.14 12.35 5.46
N GLY A 45 12.79 11.51 4.66
CA GLY A 45 13.15 10.14 5.07
C GLY A 45 11.99 9.14 4.96
N ARG A 46 12.32 7.91 4.57
CA ARG A 46 11.38 6.89 4.07
C ARG A 46 10.23 6.55 5.03
N LYS A 47 10.52 6.37 6.33
CA LYS A 47 9.50 6.06 7.35
C LYS A 47 8.54 7.23 7.58
N LYS A 48 9.08 8.45 7.73
CA LYS A 48 8.27 9.64 8.00
C LYS A 48 7.35 9.93 6.82
N THR A 49 7.82 9.76 5.59
CA THR A 49 6.96 9.88 4.40
C THR A 49 5.82 8.87 4.43
N LEU A 50 6.07 7.59 4.77
CA LEU A 50 4.99 6.60 4.92
C LEU A 50 3.98 7.00 5.99
N VAL A 51 4.42 7.40 7.18
CA VAL A 51 3.53 7.84 8.26
C VAL A 51 2.72 9.06 7.83
N CYS A 52 3.36 10.07 7.24
CA CYS A 52 2.68 11.27 6.74
C CYS A 52 1.61 10.91 5.70
N LEU A 53 1.87 9.99 4.77
CA LEU A 53 0.90 9.57 3.77
C LEU A 53 -0.32 8.88 4.41
N TYR A 54 -0.11 7.97 5.37
CA TYR A 54 -1.22 7.33 6.10
C TYR A 54 -2.02 8.32 6.94
N LEU A 55 -1.36 9.32 7.53
CA LEU A 55 -2.03 10.39 8.27
C LEU A 55 -2.84 11.31 7.34
N ILE A 56 -2.29 11.74 6.21
CA ILE A 56 -3.00 12.56 5.21
C ILE A 56 -4.24 11.81 4.70
N CYS A 57 -4.10 10.51 4.41
CA CYS A 57 -5.22 9.65 4.04
C CYS A 57 -6.29 9.61 5.14
N SER A 58 -5.89 9.31 6.38
CA SER A 58 -6.80 9.20 7.52
C SER A 58 -7.53 10.52 7.80
N ILE A 59 -6.82 11.66 7.77
CA ILE A 59 -7.38 13.00 7.94
C ILE A 59 -8.37 13.31 6.82
N SER A 60 -8.01 13.05 5.56
CA SER A 60 -8.89 13.33 4.41
C SER A 60 -10.20 12.56 4.48
N ILE A 61 -10.15 11.27 4.83
CA ILE A 61 -11.35 10.43 4.97
C ILE A 61 -12.11 10.79 6.26
N SER A 62 -11.42 11.16 7.35
CA SER A 62 -12.07 11.60 8.59
C SER A 62 -12.87 12.88 8.39
N ILE A 63 -12.31 13.86 7.66
CA ILE A 63 -13.04 15.08 7.29
C ILE A 63 -14.26 14.73 6.42
N LEU A 64 -14.13 13.78 5.49
CA LEU A 64 -15.27 13.34 4.68
C LEU A 64 -16.38 12.72 5.54
N THR A 65 -16.02 11.84 6.48
CA THR A 65 -16.96 11.25 7.46
C THR A 65 -17.63 12.32 8.30
N ALA A 66 -16.87 13.31 8.80
CA ALA A 66 -17.42 14.42 9.57
C ALA A 66 -18.39 15.28 8.74
N LEU A 67 -18.07 15.55 7.48
CA LEU A 67 -18.95 16.29 6.57
C LEU A 67 -20.26 15.54 6.31
N ILE A 68 -20.21 14.22 6.12
CA ILE A 68 -21.41 13.38 5.94
C ILE A 68 -22.29 13.37 7.21
N MET A 69 -21.68 13.47 8.39
CA MET A 69 -22.39 13.53 9.66
C MET A 69 -23.02 14.90 9.95
N LEU A 70 -22.34 15.98 9.57
CA LEU A 70 -22.74 17.36 9.88
C LEU A 70 -23.66 17.99 8.82
N LEU A 71 -23.57 17.54 7.56
CA LEU A 71 -24.34 18.08 6.44
C LEU A 71 -25.20 16.98 5.83
N GLU A 72 -26.50 17.22 5.80
CA GLU A 72 -27.48 16.36 5.10
C GLU A 72 -27.20 16.34 3.59
N GLU A 73 -26.74 17.46 3.02
CA GLU A 73 -26.30 17.58 1.63
C GLU A 73 -24.83 17.98 1.53
N VAL A 74 -23.94 16.99 1.39
CA VAL A 74 -22.53 17.25 1.07
C VAL A 74 -22.37 17.44 -0.44
N PRO A 75 -21.76 18.56 -0.90
CA PRO A 75 -21.57 18.82 -2.32
C PRO A 75 -20.71 17.75 -3.00
N SER A 76 -21.15 17.30 -4.18
CA SER A 76 -20.53 16.18 -4.92
C SER A 76 -19.05 16.42 -5.24
N TRP A 77 -18.66 17.65 -5.53
CA TRP A 77 -17.26 18.00 -5.81
C TRP A 77 -16.38 17.81 -4.57
N ALA A 78 -16.86 18.11 -3.37
CA ALA A 78 -16.10 17.94 -2.13
C ALA A 78 -15.92 16.46 -1.78
N LYS A 79 -16.99 15.65 -1.93
CA LYS A 79 -16.91 14.18 -1.81
C LYS A 79 -15.85 13.61 -2.76
N MET A 80 -15.87 14.06 -4.02
CA MET A 80 -14.94 13.60 -5.04
C MET A 80 -13.49 13.99 -4.72
N VAL A 81 -13.23 15.26 -4.38
CA VAL A 81 -11.87 15.74 -4.08
C VAL A 81 -11.29 15.05 -2.84
N LEU A 82 -12.06 14.91 -1.75
CA LEU A 82 -11.57 14.25 -0.53
C LEU A 82 -11.33 12.76 -0.75
N SER A 83 -12.27 12.05 -1.37
CA SER A 83 -12.09 10.61 -1.65
C SER A 83 -10.92 10.35 -2.58
N LEU A 84 -10.72 11.19 -3.60
CA LEU A 84 -9.58 11.09 -4.51
C LEU A 84 -8.25 11.45 -3.83
N GLY A 85 -8.26 12.44 -2.94
CA GLY A 85 -7.09 12.81 -2.12
C GLY A 85 -6.63 11.66 -1.21
N GLY A 86 -7.56 11.02 -0.50
CA GLY A 86 -7.27 9.82 0.28
C GLY A 86 -6.73 8.67 -0.59
N LYS A 87 -7.37 8.43 -1.75
CA LYS A 87 -6.94 7.39 -2.71
C LYS A 87 -5.54 7.65 -3.27
N MET A 88 -5.19 8.90 -3.56
CA MET A 88 -3.82 9.27 -3.97
C MET A 88 -2.80 8.94 -2.87
N ALA A 89 -3.07 9.38 -1.63
CA ALA A 89 -2.16 9.21 -0.51
C ALA A 89 -1.87 7.73 -0.21
N ILE A 90 -2.91 6.88 -0.19
CA ILE A 90 -2.74 5.44 0.04
C ILE A 90 -2.00 4.75 -1.11
N THR A 91 -2.24 5.17 -2.35
CA THR A 91 -1.57 4.62 -3.54
C THR A 91 -0.08 4.94 -3.54
N ALA A 92 0.28 6.17 -3.16
CA ALA A 92 1.66 6.58 -2.95
C ALA A 92 2.32 5.78 -1.82
N ALA A 93 1.63 5.58 -0.69
CA ALA A 93 2.14 4.79 0.42
C ALA A 93 2.41 3.33 0.02
N PHE A 94 1.49 2.72 -0.75
CA PHE A 94 1.64 1.36 -1.27
C PHE A 94 2.84 1.22 -2.20
N GLY A 95 3.08 2.18 -3.10
CA GLY A 95 4.29 2.17 -3.94
C GLY A 95 5.58 2.27 -3.14
N LEU A 96 5.59 3.15 -2.13
CA LEU A 96 6.78 3.39 -1.31
C LEU A 96 7.14 2.16 -0.46
N ILE A 97 6.15 1.48 0.12
CA ILE A 97 6.41 0.28 0.92
C ILE A 97 6.89 -0.89 0.05
N TRP A 98 6.43 -1.00 -1.19
CA TRP A 98 6.93 -1.98 -2.16
C TRP A 98 8.40 -1.75 -2.51
N TYR A 99 8.74 -0.51 -2.86
CA TYR A 99 10.13 -0.14 -3.15
C TYR A 99 11.03 -0.43 -1.94
N TYR A 100 10.60 0.00 -0.76
CA TYR A 100 11.31 -0.22 0.49
C TYR A 100 11.46 -1.71 0.86
N SER A 101 10.45 -2.54 0.59
CA SER A 101 10.53 -3.99 0.79
C SER A 101 11.63 -4.62 -0.08
N THR A 102 11.85 -4.11 -1.29
CA THR A 102 12.94 -4.62 -2.13
C THR A 102 14.33 -4.24 -1.60
N GLU A 103 14.48 -3.11 -0.93
CA GLU A 103 15.76 -2.69 -0.36
C GLU A 103 16.08 -3.41 0.96
N LEU A 104 15.06 -3.74 1.74
CA LEU A 104 15.23 -4.33 3.07
C LEU A 104 15.36 -5.86 3.03
N PHE A 105 14.64 -6.54 2.14
CA PHE A 105 14.59 -8.00 2.11
C PHE A 105 15.51 -8.58 1.03
N SER A 106 16.38 -9.51 1.44
CA SER A 106 17.14 -10.40 0.54
C SER A 106 16.20 -11.24 -0.32
N THR A 107 16.64 -11.60 -1.53
CA THR A 107 15.88 -12.30 -2.58
C THR A 107 15.13 -13.54 -2.08
N LYS A 108 15.64 -14.22 -1.04
CA LYS A 108 15.03 -15.41 -0.41
C LYS A 108 13.66 -15.11 0.24
N TYR A 109 13.49 -13.95 0.87
CA TYR A 109 12.28 -13.62 1.64
C TYR A 109 11.32 -12.69 0.87
N ARG A 110 11.82 -12.00 -0.15
CA ARG A 110 11.06 -11.00 -0.92
C ARG A 110 9.78 -11.59 -1.54
N ALA A 111 9.86 -12.78 -2.13
CA ALA A 111 8.71 -13.42 -2.76
C ALA A 111 7.59 -13.77 -1.75
N ARG A 112 7.96 -14.21 -0.54
CA ARG A 112 7.00 -14.56 0.51
C ARG A 112 6.27 -13.33 1.04
N VAL A 113 7.00 -12.26 1.38
CA VAL A 113 6.42 -11.01 1.90
C VAL A 113 5.47 -10.39 0.88
N ILE A 114 5.87 -10.36 -0.39
CA ILE A 114 5.02 -9.88 -1.48
C ILE A 114 3.76 -10.74 -1.61
N GLY A 115 3.89 -12.07 -1.54
CA GLY A 115 2.75 -12.99 -1.59
C GLY A 115 1.74 -12.72 -0.46
N GLU A 116 2.23 -12.60 0.78
CA GLU A 116 1.41 -12.30 1.95
C GLU A 116 0.71 -10.93 1.80
N ALA A 117 1.43 -9.89 1.37
CA ALA A 117 0.87 -8.56 1.13
C ALA A 117 -0.26 -8.58 0.07
N ASN A 118 -0.11 -9.35 -0.99
CA ASN A 118 -1.16 -9.52 -2.01
C ASN A 118 -2.39 -10.25 -1.45
N MET A 119 -2.19 -11.26 -0.60
CA MET A 119 -3.31 -11.95 0.06
C MET A 119 -4.13 -10.98 0.91
N PHE A 120 -3.48 -10.12 1.70
CA PHE A 120 -4.18 -9.06 2.45
C PHE A 120 -4.90 -8.05 1.55
N GLY A 121 -4.32 -7.67 0.41
CA GLY A 121 -4.98 -6.80 -0.58
C GLY A 121 -6.23 -7.44 -1.22
N ARG A 122 -6.21 -8.77 -1.41
CA ARG A 122 -7.40 -9.51 -1.89
C ARG A 122 -8.45 -9.64 -0.81
N LEU A 123 -8.05 -9.84 0.44
CA LEU A 123 -8.96 -9.85 1.58
C LEU A 123 -9.66 -8.49 1.74
N SER A 124 -8.93 -7.37 1.66
CA SER A 124 -9.55 -6.04 1.74
C SER A 124 -10.56 -5.78 0.62
N SER A 125 -10.25 -6.21 -0.60
CA SER A 125 -11.15 -6.12 -1.74
C SER A 125 -12.41 -6.99 -1.56
N SER A 126 -12.25 -8.18 -0.97
CA SER A 126 -13.35 -9.10 -0.71
C SER A 126 -14.23 -8.62 0.45
N CYS A 127 -13.66 -7.99 1.47
CA CYS A 127 -14.40 -7.42 2.61
C CYS A 127 -15.18 -6.16 2.25
N SER A 128 -14.74 -5.38 1.25
CA SER A 128 -15.37 -4.13 0.83
C SER A 128 -16.89 -4.21 0.59
N PRO A 129 -17.43 -5.16 -0.21
CA PRO A 129 -18.88 -5.28 -0.42
C PRO A 129 -19.64 -5.65 0.86
N TYR A 130 -19.09 -6.52 1.72
CA TYR A 130 -19.75 -6.91 2.97
C TYR A 130 -19.89 -5.73 3.94
N ILE A 131 -18.88 -4.87 4.00
CA ILE A 131 -18.93 -3.65 4.81
C ILE A 131 -19.99 -2.69 4.24
N ASN A 132 -20.14 -2.62 2.92
CA ASN A 132 -21.19 -1.80 2.31
C ASN A 132 -22.59 -2.37 2.59
N ASP A 133 -22.76 -3.69 2.49
CA ASP A 133 -24.05 -4.37 2.68
C ASP A 133 -24.55 -4.24 4.12
N ILE A 134 -23.67 -4.44 5.11
CA ILE A 134 -24.03 -4.37 6.54
C ILE A 134 -24.34 -2.93 6.98
N PHE A 135 -23.59 -1.94 6.49
CA PHE A 135 -23.73 -0.54 6.92
C PHE A 135 -24.61 0.31 5.98
N GLY A 136 -24.94 -0.20 4.80
CA GLY A 136 -25.60 0.54 3.72
C GLY A 136 -27.05 0.90 4.00
N GLU A 137 -27.74 0.14 4.84
CA GLU A 137 -29.15 0.39 5.17
C GLU A 137 -29.36 1.39 6.32
N GLU A 138 -28.40 1.50 7.26
CA GLU A 138 -28.58 2.33 8.47
C GLU A 138 -27.55 3.47 8.62
N LEU A 139 -26.32 3.35 8.10
CA LEU A 139 -25.23 4.32 8.39
C LEU A 139 -24.32 4.56 7.18
N VAL A 140 -24.65 5.56 6.36
CA VAL A 140 -23.88 6.00 5.18
C VAL A 140 -22.41 6.37 5.52
N TRP A 141 -22.14 6.78 6.75
CA TRP A 141 -20.80 7.14 7.23
C TRP A 141 -19.97 5.96 7.74
N GLY A 142 -20.58 4.80 7.99
CA GLY A 142 -19.96 3.62 8.60
C GLY A 142 -18.71 3.15 7.85
N PRO A 143 -18.78 2.89 6.53
CA PRO A 143 -17.62 2.43 5.76
C PRO A 143 -16.46 3.44 5.79
N SER A 144 -16.77 4.73 5.64
CA SER A 144 -15.78 5.81 5.65
C SER A 144 -15.03 5.90 6.99
N ALA A 145 -15.74 5.75 8.12
CA ALA A 145 -15.14 5.73 9.44
C ALA A 145 -14.18 4.54 9.63
N LEU A 146 -14.56 3.35 9.17
CA LEU A 146 -13.73 2.14 9.23
C LEU A 146 -12.43 2.30 8.42
N PHE A 147 -12.50 2.88 7.23
CA PHE A 147 -11.31 3.16 6.42
C PHE A 147 -10.38 4.19 7.08
N SER A 148 -10.93 5.23 7.70
CA SER A 148 -10.11 6.22 8.42
C SER A 148 -9.41 5.60 9.63
N LEU A 149 -10.10 4.76 10.40
CA LEU A 149 -9.56 4.10 11.59
C LEU A 149 -8.47 3.07 11.24
N THR A 150 -8.70 2.26 10.21
CA THR A 150 -7.72 1.28 9.73
C THR A 150 -6.45 1.95 9.19
N SER A 151 -6.59 3.09 8.48
CA SER A 151 -5.43 3.90 8.07
C SER A 151 -4.68 4.51 9.26
N LEU A 152 -5.38 4.93 10.30
CA LEU A 152 -4.77 5.45 11.53
C LEU A 152 -3.98 4.35 12.27
N ALA A 153 -4.57 3.16 12.39
CA ALA A 153 -3.91 1.99 12.97
C ALA A 153 -2.66 1.61 12.16
N ALA A 154 -2.74 1.65 10.83
CA ALA A 154 -1.58 1.44 9.97
C ALA A 154 -0.47 2.48 10.21
N ALA A 155 -0.82 3.77 10.33
CA ALA A 155 0.15 4.80 10.68
C ALA A 155 0.84 4.50 12.03
N PHE A 156 0.08 4.09 13.04
CA PHE A 156 0.60 3.73 14.36
C PHE A 156 1.54 2.52 14.30
N ILE A 157 1.15 1.46 13.58
CA ILE A 157 2.00 0.28 13.38
C ILE A 157 3.31 0.66 12.67
N VAL A 158 3.26 1.55 11.68
CA VAL A 158 4.47 2.05 11.02
C VAL A 158 5.33 2.85 12.00
N THR A 159 4.75 3.61 12.94
CA THR A 159 5.55 4.31 13.96
C THR A 159 6.25 3.35 14.93
N LEU A 160 5.61 2.23 15.28
CA LEU A 160 6.18 1.15 16.08
C LEU A 160 7.32 0.41 15.37
N LEU A 161 7.32 0.41 14.03
CA LEU A 161 8.42 -0.16 13.27
C LEU A 161 9.72 0.63 13.54
N PRO A 162 10.77 0.01 14.11
CA PRO A 162 12.03 0.70 14.33
C PRO A 162 12.57 1.24 13.00
N GLU A 163 13.09 2.48 13.02
CA GLU A 163 13.66 3.09 11.81
C GLU A 163 14.77 2.19 11.27
N THR A 164 14.59 1.63 10.07
CA THR A 164 15.67 0.91 9.35
C THR A 164 16.64 1.89 8.69
N LYS A 165 16.93 3.01 9.35
CA LYS A 165 18.00 3.91 8.94
C LYS A 165 19.16 3.60 9.88
N ASN A 166 20.19 2.95 9.32
CA ASN A 166 21.47 2.55 9.95
C ASN A 166 21.67 1.07 10.33
N LYS A 167 21.00 0.12 9.67
CA LYS A 167 21.68 -1.14 9.38
C LYS A 167 21.91 -1.22 7.89
N ILE A 168 23.08 -0.72 7.49
CA ILE A 168 23.83 -1.32 6.39
C ILE A 168 23.69 -2.83 6.61
N MET A 169 23.24 -3.57 5.61
CA MET A 169 23.40 -5.01 5.63
C MET A 169 24.89 -5.25 5.86
N ASP A 170 25.27 -5.50 7.12
CA ASP A 170 26.49 -6.21 7.39
C ASP A 170 26.34 -7.52 6.64
N GLN A 171 27.19 -7.65 5.64
CA GLN A 171 27.39 -8.90 4.94
C GLN A 171 27.90 -9.88 5.99
N GLY A 172 27.02 -10.72 6.53
CA GLY A 172 27.40 -11.82 7.40
C GLY A 172 26.49 -11.96 8.61
N ILE A 173 25.81 -13.10 8.68
CA ILE A 173 25.77 -14.05 9.81
C ILE A 173 24.81 -15.16 9.35
N ASP A 174 25.18 -15.85 8.26
CA ASP A 174 24.74 -17.25 8.05
C ASP A 174 25.70 -18.04 7.13
N ASP A 175 26.96 -17.62 7.01
CA ASP A 175 28.03 -18.38 6.33
C ASP A 175 29.31 -18.45 7.22
N GLN A 176 29.14 -18.82 8.48
CA GLN A 176 30.24 -19.45 9.24
C GLN A 176 29.72 -20.65 10.04
N PRO A 177 29.74 -21.86 9.46
CA PRO A 177 29.90 -23.05 10.27
C PRO A 177 31.40 -23.23 10.55
N GLY A 178 31.83 -22.80 11.73
CA GLY A 178 32.97 -23.36 12.47
C GLY A 178 34.36 -23.18 11.86
N ILE A 179 35.05 -22.12 12.27
CA ILE A 179 36.49 -22.22 12.52
C ILE A 179 36.67 -23.20 13.69
N GLY A 180 36.85 -24.48 13.39
CA GLY A 180 37.46 -25.41 14.32
C GLY A 180 38.95 -25.10 14.44
N PRO A 181 39.55 -25.07 15.63
CA PRO A 181 41.00 -25.03 15.73
C PRO A 181 41.56 -26.40 15.31
N SER A 182 42.74 -26.40 14.71
CA SER A 182 43.61 -27.56 14.45
C SER A 182 43.24 -28.47 13.26
N SER A 183 43.83 -28.21 12.09
CA SER A 183 44.26 -29.21 11.10
C SER A 183 45.11 -28.54 9.98
N SER A 184 46.18 -27.86 10.36
CA SER A 184 47.18 -27.30 9.42
C SER A 184 48.54 -28.03 9.54
N SER A 185 48.52 -29.34 9.80
CA SER A 185 49.71 -30.19 9.95
C SER A 185 49.91 -31.25 8.86
N LEU A 186 49.15 -31.23 7.75
CA LEU A 186 49.35 -32.14 6.60
C LEU A 186 48.87 -31.40 5.34
N LEU A 187 49.67 -30.62 4.61
CA LEU A 187 50.61 -31.08 3.59
C LEU A 187 51.31 -29.85 2.99
N THR A 188 52.33 -29.33 3.66
CA THR A 188 53.45 -28.64 3.00
C THR A 188 54.66 -29.52 3.30
N SER A 189 55.02 -30.44 2.42
CA SER A 189 56.11 -30.30 1.44
C SER A 189 56.58 -31.72 1.06
N PRO A 190 57.47 -31.92 0.08
CA PRO A 190 57.74 -31.17 -1.15
C PRO A 190 57.55 -32.08 -2.39
N GLU A 191 57.45 -31.48 -3.57
CA GLU A 191 57.70 -32.14 -4.85
C GLU A 191 59.17 -32.60 -4.92
N PRO A 192 59.44 -33.82 -5.39
CA PRO A 192 60.43 -33.95 -6.45
C PRO A 192 60.02 -34.99 -7.53
N ASP A 193 59.93 -34.54 -8.77
CA ASP A 193 60.34 -35.35 -9.94
C ASP A 193 61.86 -35.69 -9.80
N PRO A 194 62.47 -36.69 -10.49
CA PRO A 194 62.03 -37.43 -11.67
C PRO A 194 62.31 -38.96 -11.66
N LEU A 195 61.74 -39.70 -12.63
CA LEU A 195 62.41 -40.52 -13.66
C LEU A 195 61.37 -41.21 -14.55
#